data_AF-A0A2T5JTB8-F1
#
_entry.id   AF-A0A2T5JTB8-F1
#
_cell.length_a   1.000
_cell.length_b   1.000
_cell.length_c   1.000
_cell.angle_alpha   90.00
_cell.angle_beta   90.00
_cell.angle_gamma   90.00
#
_symmetry.space_group_name_H-M   'P 1'
#
loop_
_entity.id
_entity.type
_entity.pdbx_description
1 polymer ?
#
loop_
_entity_poly.entity_id
_entity_poly.type
_entity_poly.pdbx_seq_one_letter_code
_entity_poly.pdbx_strand_id
1 'polypeptide(L)'
;MSAIELNDLSLKELKSLQARIAKAIATHEDRRRRQALEELASRARQMGFTLAELVDGAPARKRSAAPASYANPLGPAGTRSGRGRKLQ
;
A
#
# COMPACT_ATOMS: atom_id res chain seq x y z
N MET A 1 -1.53 7.34 -27.27
CA MET A 1 -1.71 8.53 -26.41
C MET A 1 -2.58 9.50 -27.18
N SER A 2 -3.73 9.88 -26.63
CA SER A 2 -4.61 10.89 -27.22
C SER A 2 -3.96 12.26 -27.03
N ALA A 3 -3.77 13.00 -28.12
CA ALA A 3 -3.39 14.41 -28.04
C ALA A 3 -4.55 15.20 -27.44
N ILE A 4 -4.26 16.08 -26.48
CA ILE A 4 -5.24 16.99 -25.91
C ILE A 4 -5.16 18.27 -26.74
N GLU A 5 -6.25 18.62 -27.44
CA GLU A 5 -6.34 19.87 -28.19
C GLU A 5 -6.46 21.05 -27.22
N LEU A 6 -5.36 21.79 -27.04
CA LEU A 6 -5.26 22.87 -26.07
C LEU A 6 -5.98 24.15 -26.53
N ASN A 7 -6.16 24.33 -27.84
CA ASN A 7 -6.75 25.54 -28.42
C ASN A 7 -8.25 25.67 -28.17
N ASP A 8 -8.93 24.55 -27.95
CA ASP A 8 -10.37 24.52 -27.67
C ASP A 8 -10.69 24.69 -26.17
N LEU A 9 -9.67 24.67 -25.31
CA LEU A 9 -9.84 24.80 -23.86
C LEU A 9 -9.96 26.26 -23.44
N SER A 10 -10.88 26.52 -22.51
CA SER A 10 -10.96 27.82 -21.85
C SER A 10 -9.75 28.08 -20.96
N LEU A 11 -9.46 29.36 -20.67
CA LEU A 11 -8.38 29.75 -19.75
C LEU A 11 -8.49 29.08 -18.37
N LYS A 12 -9.73 28.82 -17.91
CA LYS A 12 -9.97 28.13 -16.63
C LYS A 12 -9.56 26.66 -16.69
N GLU A 13 -9.87 25.98 -17.78
CA GLU A 13 -9.51 24.58 -18.00
C GLU A 13 -8.01 24.40 -18.19
N LEU A 14 -7.36 25.31 -18.93
CA LEU A 14 -5.90 25.31 -19.08
C LEU A 14 -5.19 25.46 -17.72
N LYS A 15 -5.63 26.38 -16.87
CA LYS A 15 -5.09 26.54 -15.51
C LYS A 15 -5.34 25.31 -14.62
N SER A 16 -6.53 24.70 -14.74
CA SER A 16 -6.83 23.45 -14.02
C SER A 16 -5.94 22.30 -14.47
N LEU A 17 -5.75 22.14 -15.78
CA LEU A 17 -4.88 21.13 -16.36
C LEU A 17 -3.43 21.32 -15.92
N GLN A 18 -2.94 22.56 -15.91
CA GLN A 18 -1.61 22.90 -15.41
C GLN A 18 -1.42 22.46 -13.95
N ALA A 19 -2.38 22.75 -13.07
CA ALA A 19 -2.31 22.32 -11.67
C ALA A 19 -2.29 20.79 -11.52
N ARG A 20 -3.09 20.09 -12.34
CA ARG A 20 -3.12 18.61 -12.38
C ARG A 20 -1.80 18.03 -12.87
N ILE A 21 -1.21 18.62 -13.91
CA ILE A 21 0.11 18.23 -14.44
C ILE A 21 1.19 18.45 -13.37
N ALA A 22 1.22 19.62 -12.72
CA ALA A 22 2.18 19.91 -11.66
C ALA A 22 2.09 18.88 -10.51
N LYS A 23 0.87 18.55 -10.07
CA LYS A 23 0.65 17.49 -9.07
C LYS A 23 1.06 16.11 -9.57
N ALA A 24 0.78 15.79 -10.83
CA ALA A 24 1.14 14.51 -11.42
C ALA A 24 2.66 14.34 -11.47
N ILE A 25 3.41 15.39 -11.86
CA ILE A 25 4.88 15.42 -11.88
C ILE A 25 5.42 15.27 -10.45
N ALA A 26 4.94 16.07 -9.50
CA ALA A 26 5.39 16.01 -8.12
C ALA A 26 5.22 14.61 -7.48
N THR A 27 4.13 13.92 -7.82
CA THR A 27 3.82 12.58 -7.30
C THR A 27 4.34 11.44 -8.17
N HIS A 28 5.02 11.73 -9.27
CA HIS A 28 5.49 10.72 -10.21
C HIS A 28 6.57 9.84 -9.59
N GLU A 29 7.60 10.47 -8.99
CA GLU A 29 8.71 9.76 -8.34
C GLU A 29 8.24 8.91 -7.15
N ASP A 30 7.32 9.43 -6.34
CA ASP A 30 6.73 8.66 -5.22
C ASP A 30 5.97 7.43 -5.71
N ARG A 31 5.18 7.57 -6.78
CA ARG A 31 4.45 6.44 -7.38
C ARG A 31 5.42 5.41 -7.96
N ARG A 32 6.45 5.86 -8.67
CA ARG A 32 7.49 5.00 -9.25
C ARG A 32 8.25 4.24 -8.16
N ARG A 33 8.62 4.92 -7.07
CA ARG A 33 9.29 4.32 -5.92
C ARG A 33 8.41 3.25 -5.25
N ARG A 34 7.12 3.53 -5.06
CA ARG A 34 6.18 2.55 -4.49
C ARG A 34 5.99 1.34 -5.38
N GLN A 35 5.86 1.54 -6.68
CA GLN A 35 5.75 0.45 -7.66
C GLN A 35 7.01 -0.43 -7.62
N ALA A 36 8.20 0.16 -7.62
CA ALA A 36 9.45 -0.59 -7.51
C ALA A 36 9.52 -1.40 -6.21
N LEU A 37 9.13 -0.81 -5.07
CA LEU A 37 9.07 -1.54 -3.79
C LEU A 37 8.06 -2.68 -3.81
N GLU A 38 6.91 -2.49 -4.43
CA GLU A 38 5.87 -3.51 -4.50
C GLU A 38 6.26 -4.68 -5.41
N GLU A 39 6.89 -4.39 -6.54
CA GLU A 39 7.44 -5.40 -7.45
C GLU A 39 8.53 -6.22 -6.76
N LEU A 40 9.47 -5.56 -6.08
CA LEU A 40 10.48 -6.22 -5.27
C LEU A 40 9.86 -7.04 -4.13
N ALA A 41 8.82 -6.52 -3.46
CA ALA A 41 8.11 -7.25 -2.41
C ALA A 41 7.46 -8.52 -2.94
N SER A 42 6.80 -8.41 -4.08
CA SER A 42 6.13 -9.51 -4.76
C SER A 42 7.15 -10.57 -5.16
N ARG A 43 8.29 -10.16 -5.73
CA ARG A 43 9.37 -11.06 -6.13
C ARG A 43 10.01 -11.75 -4.93
N ALA A 44 10.27 -11.04 -3.84
CA ALA A 44 10.76 -11.63 -2.60
C ALA A 44 9.81 -12.70 -2.08
N ARG A 45 8.49 -12.41 -2.03
CA ARG A 45 7.47 -13.36 -1.58
C ARG A 45 7.40 -14.62 -2.44
N GLN A 46 7.56 -14.50 -3.76
CA GLN A 46 7.63 -15.65 -4.65
C GLN A 46 8.80 -16.57 -4.33
N MET A 47 9.90 -16.02 -3.82
CA MET A 47 11.09 -16.76 -3.41
C MET A 47 11.02 -17.23 -1.95
N GLY A 48 9.90 -16.98 -1.25
CA GLY A 48 9.71 -17.37 0.14
C GLY A 48 10.31 -16.40 1.18
N PHE A 49 10.78 -15.23 0.75
CA PHE A 49 11.38 -14.22 1.62
C PHE A 49 10.49 -12.99 1.76
N THR A 50 10.64 -12.25 2.84
CA THR A 50 10.09 -10.89 2.91
C THR A 50 11.13 -9.88 2.42
N LEU A 51 10.67 -8.80 1.78
CA LEU A 51 11.57 -7.73 1.30
C LEU A 51 12.45 -7.16 2.44
N ALA A 52 11.94 -7.19 3.68
CA ALA A 52 12.66 -6.74 4.86
C ALA A 52 13.76 -7.72 5.32
N GLU A 53 13.69 -9.00 4.95
CA GLU A 53 14.75 -9.99 5.22
C GLU A 53 15.89 -9.90 4.19
N LEU A 54 15.58 -9.48 2.96
CA LEU A 54 16.56 -9.35 1.88
C LEU A 54 17.31 -8.01 1.88
N VAL A 55 16.74 -6.98 2.53
CA VAL A 55 17.39 -5.68 2.68
C VAL A 55 18.16 -5.67 3.99
N ASP A 56 19.47 -5.83 3.87
CA ASP A 56 20.38 -5.82 5.01
C ASP A 56 20.27 -4.50 5.79
N GLY A 57 20.08 -4.57 7.11
CA GLY A 57 19.85 -3.40 7.96
C GLY A 57 18.40 -2.91 8.11
N ALA A 58 17.40 -3.59 7.53
CA ALA A 58 16.01 -3.30 7.88
C ALA A 58 15.75 -3.68 9.36
N PRO A 59 15.29 -2.76 10.23
CA PRO A 59 14.97 -3.12 11.60
C PRO A 59 13.89 -4.19 11.52
N ALA A 60 14.20 -5.39 12.01
CA ALA A 60 13.24 -6.47 12.13
C ALA A 60 12.03 -5.91 12.89
N ARG A 61 10.97 -5.54 12.16
CA ARG A 61 9.70 -5.14 12.77
C ARG A 61 9.16 -6.41 13.40
N LYS A 62 9.56 -6.65 14.65
CA LYS A 62 8.88 -7.57 15.55
C LYS A 62 7.43 -7.13 15.55
N ARG A 63 6.60 -7.81 14.75
CA ARG A 63 5.16 -7.64 14.82
C ARG A 63 4.79 -8.10 16.23
N SER A 64 4.56 -7.14 17.12
CA SER A 64 3.94 -7.43 18.40
C SER A 64 2.63 -8.14 18.10
N ALA A 65 2.44 -9.31 18.72
CA ALA A 65 1.16 -10.00 18.65
C ALA A 65 0.08 -9.00 19.08
N ALA A 66 -0.96 -8.84 18.25
CA ALA A 66 -2.08 -7.99 18.61
C ALA A 66 -2.62 -8.46 19.97
N PRO A 67 -2.82 -7.56 20.95
CA PRO A 67 -3.40 -7.95 22.23
C PRO A 67 -4.75 -8.60 21.94
N ALA A 68 -4.97 -9.76 22.56
CA ALA A 68 -6.21 -10.52 22.41
C ALA A 68 -7.37 -9.64 22.87
N SER A 69 -8.10 -9.06 21.91
CA SER A 69 -9.34 -8.37 22.22
C SER A 69 -10.42 -9.42 22.46
N TYR A 70 -11.08 -9.29 23.61
CA TYR A 70 -12.20 -10.08 24.14
C TYR A 70 -11.82 -11.36 24.92
N ALA A 71 -11.71 -11.20 26.24
CA ALA A 71 -11.83 -12.27 27.21
C ALA A 71 -13.28 -12.81 27.19
N ASN A 72 -13.42 -14.13 27.04
CA ASN A 72 -14.69 -14.83 27.06
C ASN A 72 -15.10 -15.11 28.52
N PRO A 73 -16.25 -14.63 29.01
CA PRO A 73 -16.67 -14.83 30.41
C PRO A 73 -17.13 -16.27 30.72
N LEU A 74 -17.21 -17.17 29.74
CA LEU A 74 -17.72 -18.55 29.92
C LEU A 74 -16.64 -19.64 29.82
N GLY A 75 -15.35 -19.29 29.87
CA GLY A 75 -14.25 -20.24 30.05
C GLY A 75 -13.12 -20.14 29.01
N PRO A 76 -11.92 -20.67 29.34
CA PRO A 76 -10.68 -20.45 28.59
C PRO A 76 -10.58 -21.16 27.23
N ALA A 77 -11.58 -21.99 26.86
CA ALA A 77 -11.54 -22.80 25.64
C ALA A 77 -11.91 -22.03 24.36
N GLY A 78 -12.35 -20.77 24.46
CA GLY A 78 -12.97 -20.06 23.35
C GLY A 78 -12.50 -18.62 23.18
N THR A 79 -11.20 -18.39 22.94
CA THR A 79 -10.69 -17.08 22.52
C THR A 79 -11.07 -16.83 21.06
N ARG A 80 -12.03 -15.93 20.82
CA ARG A 80 -12.43 -15.51 19.47
C ARG A 80 -11.42 -14.46 19.00
N SER A 81 -10.29 -14.88 18.43
CA SER A 81 -9.42 -13.91 17.74
C SER A 81 -10.26 -13.24 16.65
N GLY A 82 -10.33 -11.92 16.64
CA GLY A 82 -11.13 -11.09 15.73
C GLY A 82 -10.69 -11.14 14.26
N ARG A 83 -10.22 -12.30 13.78
CA ARG A 83 -10.10 -12.62 12.36
C ARG A 83 -11.13 -13.69 12.09
N GLY A 84 -12.20 -13.31 11.38
CA GLY A 84 -13.36 -14.14 11.10
C GLY A 84 -12.96 -15.59 10.79
N ARG A 85 -13.59 -16.53 11.48
CA ARG A 85 -13.53 -17.93 11.08
C ARG A 85 -14.21 -18.03 9.71
N LYS A 86 -13.46 -18.31 8.64
CA LYS A 86 -14.06 -19.02 7.51
C LYS A 86 -14.47 -20.38 8.05
N LEU A 87 -15.76 -20.55 8.30
CA LEU A 87 -16.37 -21.88 8.33
C LEU A 87 -16.10 -22.51 6.96
N GLN A 88 -15.66 -23.77 6.96
CA GLN A 88 -15.81 -24.61 5.77
C GLN A 88 -17.29 -24.86 5.52
#